data_AF-A0A9D9LPP5-F1
#
_entry.id   AF-A0A9D9LPP5-F1
#
_cell.length_a   1.000
_cell.length_b   1.000
_cell.length_c   1.000
_cell.angle_alpha   90.00
_cell.angle_beta   90.00
_cell.angle_gamma   90.00
#
_symmetry.space_group_name_H-M   'P 1'
#
loop_
_entity.id
_entity.type
_entity.pdbx_description
1 polymer ?
#
loop_
_entity_poly.entity_id
_entity_poly.type
_entity_poly.pdbx_seq_one_letter_code
_entity_poly.pdbx_strand_id
1 'polypeptide(L)' 'NHTTGGNSGSPVLNGRGELVGINFDRTWLSTMSDIEFDPEICRNIAVDIRYVLFVIDRIGGAGYLLDEMELK' A
#
# COMPACT_ATOMS: atom_id res chain seq x y z
N ASN A 1 1.21 -11.07 -0.56
CA ASN A 1 2.51 -10.60 -0.05
C ASN A 1 2.65 -11.04 1.40
N HIS A 2 3.85 -11.41 1.82
CA HIS A 2 4.18 -11.68 3.22
C HIS A 2 4.86 -10.44 3.78
N THR A 3 4.28 -9.82 4.81
CA THR A 3 4.82 -8.62 5.45
C THR A 3 4.96 -8.83 6.96
N THR A 4 5.85 -8.07 7.57
CA THR A 4 6.10 -8.00 9.02
C THR A 4 6.37 -6.54 9.45
N GLY A 5 6.61 -6.31 10.75
CA GLY A 5 7.07 -5.02 11.26
C GLY A 5 8.28 -4.51 10.47
N GLY A 6 8.25 -3.23 10.09
CA GLY A 6 9.22 -2.61 9.18
C GLY A 6 8.76 -2.47 7.72
N ASN A 7 7.65 -3.10 7.33
CA ASN A 7 7.06 -2.96 5.97
C ASN A 7 6.00 -1.85 5.86
N SER A 8 5.77 -1.06 6.92
CA SER A 8 4.88 0.09 6.85
C SER A 8 5.47 1.15 5.90
N GLY A 9 4.69 1.58 4.92
CA GLY A 9 5.12 2.52 3.88
C GLY A 9 5.73 1.84 2.64
N SER A 10 5.85 0.52 2.60
CA SER A 10 6.41 -0.18 1.42
C SER A 10 5.52 -0.01 0.18
N PRO A 11 6.11 0.23 -1.02
CA PRO A 11 5.36 0.35 -2.25
C PRO A 11 4.81 -1.01 -2.71
N VAL A 12 3.55 -1.04 -3.12
CA VAL A 12 2.93 -2.17 -3.82
C VAL A 12 2.96 -1.87 -5.31
N LEU A 13 3.66 -2.71 -6.08
CA LEU A 13 3.83 -2.53 -7.52
C LEU A 13 3.01 -3.54 -8.33
N ASN A 14 2.52 -3.14 -9.50
CA ASN A 14 1.89 -4.05 -10.46
C ASN A 14 2.94 -4.78 -11.32
N GLY A 15 2.49 -5.65 -12.24
CA GLY A 15 3.39 -6.41 -13.13
C GLY A 15 4.24 -5.58 -14.10
N ARG A 16 3.99 -4.27 -14.22
CA ARG A 16 4.79 -3.31 -15.00
C ARG A 16 5.73 -2.46 -14.14
N GLY A 17 5.75 -2.68 -12.82
CA GLY A 17 6.56 -1.89 -11.88
C GLY A 17 5.95 -0.53 -11.52
N GLU A 18 4.66 -0.30 -11.79
CA GLU A 18 3.98 0.94 -11.43
C GLU A 18 3.40 0.87 -10.02
N LEU A 19 3.43 1.98 -9.29
CA LEU A 19 2.88 2.08 -7.93
C LEU A 19 1.35 1.96 -7.96
N VAL A 20 0.81 0.96 -7.26
CA VAL A 20 -0.64 0.73 -7.15
C VAL A 20 -1.17 0.79 -5.72
N GLY A 21 -0.28 0.81 -4.72
CA GLY A 21 -0.69 1.02 -3.34
C GLY A 21 0.47 1.17 -2.38
N ILE A 22 0.15 1.49 -1.13
CA ILE A 22 1.11 1.67 -0.03
C ILE A 22 0.71 0.72 1.09
N ASN A 23 1.60 -0.20 1.46
CA ASN A 23 1.37 -1.14 2.55
C ASN A 23 1.31 -0.39 3.89
N PHE A 24 0.29 -0.66 4.70
CA PHE A 24 0.18 -0.01 6.02
C PHE A 24 0.00 -1.00 7.17
N ASP A 25 -0.69 -2.12 6.95
CA ASP A 25 -1.00 -3.07 8.02
C ASP A 25 -1.16 -4.51 7.51
N ARG A 26 -1.59 -5.40 8.39
CA ARG A 26 -1.89 -6.81 8.16
C ARG A 26 -3.23 -7.17 8.78
N THR A 27 -3.90 -8.20 8.26
CA THR A 27 -5.14 -8.67 8.88
C THR A 27 -4.87 -9.23 10.28
N TRP A 28 -5.89 -9.27 11.15
CA TRP A 28 -5.78 -9.86 12.48
C TRP A 28 -5.19 -11.28 12.48
N LEU A 29 -5.64 -12.12 11.55
CA LEU A 29 -5.14 -13.50 11.39
C LEU A 29 -3.69 -13.58 10.89
N SER A 30 -3.15 -12.47 10.40
CA SER A 30 -1.76 -12.36 9.95
C SER A 30 -0.80 -11.94 11.08
N THR A 31 -1.27 -11.76 12.31
CA THR A 31 -0.40 -11.43 13.45
C THR A 31 0.65 -12.51 13.71
N MET A 32 0.33 -13.78 13.40
CA MET A 32 1.26 -14.91 13.51
C MET A 32 2.33 -14.95 12.41
N SER A 33 2.22 -14.11 11.36
CA SER A 33 3.11 -14.17 10.18
C SER A 33 4.58 -13.84 10.47
N ASP A 34 4.91 -13.37 11.66
CA ASP A 34 6.29 -13.19 12.12
C ASP A 34 6.98 -14.53 12.46
N ILE A 35 6.19 -15.58 12.72
CA ILE A 35 6.66 -16.91 13.12
C ILE A 35 6.31 -17.95 12.05
N GLU A 36 5.08 -17.92 11.51
CA GLU A 36 4.61 -18.88 10.51
C GLU A 36 3.69 -18.20 9.49
N PHE A 37 3.98 -18.44 8.20
CA PHE A 37 3.20 -17.89 7.10
C PHE A 37 2.23 -18.94 6.56
N ASP A 38 0.93 -18.62 6.61
CA ASP A 38 -0.12 -19.42 5.99
C ASP A 38 -0.73 -18.65 4.80
N PRO A 39 -0.58 -19.15 3.56
CA PRO A 39 -1.09 -18.49 2.36
C PRO A 39 -2.61 -18.43 2.27
N GLU A 40 -3.38 -19.17 3.07
CA GLU A 40 -4.85 -19.08 3.06
C GLU A 40 -5.35 -17.88 3.90
N ILE A 41 -4.65 -17.55 5.00
CA ILE A 41 -5.12 -16.53 5.96
C ILE A 41 -4.25 -15.27 6.04
N CYS A 42 -2.96 -15.36 5.68
CA CYS A 42 -2.03 -14.23 5.82
C CYS A 42 -2.20 -13.23 4.66
N ARG A 43 -2.67 -12.02 4.96
CA ARG A 43 -2.91 -10.94 3.99
C ARG A 43 -2.40 -9.62 4.54
N ASN A 44 -1.65 -8.90 3.72
CA ASN A 44 -1.29 -7.52 3.98
C ASN A 44 -2.43 -6.58 3.54
N ILE A 45 -2.55 -5.43 4.20
CA ILE A 45 -3.52 -4.39 3.89
C ILE A 45 -2.76 -3.19 3.34
N ALA A 46 -3.16 -2.72 2.17
CA ALA A 46 -2.56 -1.57 1.50
C ALA A 46 -3.63 -0.54 1.16
N VAL A 47 -3.25 0.74 1.19
CA VAL A 47 -4.08 1.82 0.66
C VAL A 47 -3.89 1.87 -0.84
N ASP A 48 -4.98 1.89 -1.59
CA ASP A 48 -4.96 2.04 -3.05
C ASP A 48 -4.42 3.41 -3.45
N ILE A 49 -3.50 3.45 -4.43
CA ILE A 49 -2.87 4.71 -4.85
C ILE A 49 -3.89 5.75 -5.33
N ARG A 50 -5.02 5.32 -5.92
CA ARG A 50 -6.09 6.22 -6.37
C ARG A 50 -6.74 6.94 -5.20
N TYR A 51 -6.89 6.27 -4.06
CA TYR A 51 -7.43 6.89 -2.86
C TYR A 51 -6.46 7.91 -2.27
N VAL A 52 -5.15 7.60 -2.28
CA VAL A 52 -4.11 8.55 -1.84
C VAL A 52 -4.13 9.81 -2.71
N LEU A 53 -4.13 9.66 -4.04
CA LEU A 53 -4.20 10.79 -4.98
C LEU A 53 -5.51 11.58 -4.83
N PHE A 54 -6.64 10.89 -4.65
CA PHE A 54 -7.93 11.53 -4.39
C PHE A 54 -7.90 12.40 -3.13
N VAL A 55 -7.32 11.90 -2.03
CA VAL A 55 -7.22 12.66 -0.77
C VAL A 55 -6.31 13.88 -0.96
N ILE A 56 -5.15 13.72 -1.62
CA ILE A 56 -4.21 14.83 -1.90
C ILE A 56 -4.90 15.94 -2.71
N ASP A 57 -5.59 15.57 -3.78
CA ASP A 57 -6.27 16.50 -4.68
C ASP A 57 -7.51 17.15 -4.03
N ARG A 58 -8.46 16.33 -3.58
CA ARG A 58 -9.81 16.78 -3.20
C ARG A 58 -9.95 17.25 -1.77
N ILE A 59 -9.08 16.79 -0.88
CA ILE A 59 -9.15 17.12 0.55
C ILE A 59 -7.94 17.97 0.95
N GLY A 60 -6.75 17.60 0.49
CA GLY A 60 -5.51 18.29 0.81
C GLY A 60 -5.29 19.60 0.05
N GLY A 61 -6.00 19.83 -1.06
CA GLY A 61 -5.80 20.99 -1.92
C GLY A 61 -4.38 21.08 -2.49
N ALA A 62 -3.67 19.96 -2.55
CA ALA A 62 -2.25 19.88 -2.89
C ALA A 62 -2.05 19.31 -4.31
N GLY A 63 -2.85 19.80 -5.26
CA GLY A 63 -2.81 19.34 -6.66
C GLY A 63 -1.45 19.50 -7.34
N TYR A 64 -0.63 20.46 -6.91
CA TYR A 64 0.74 20.63 -7.40
C TYR A 64 1.63 19.39 -7.20
N LEU A 65 1.34 18.56 -6.18
CA LEU A 65 2.06 17.30 -5.99
C LEU A 65 1.72 16.26 -7.06
N LEU A 66 0.52 16.32 -7.65
CA LEU A 66 0.16 15.46 -8.78
C LEU A 66 0.90 15.89 -10.04
N ASP A 67 1.12 17.19 -10.23
CA ASP A 67 1.90 17.73 -11.36
C ASP A 67 3.38 17.32 -11.30
N GLU A 68 3.91 17.05 -10.10
CA GLU A 68 5.27 16.52 -9.90
C GLU A 68 5.40 15.02 -10.20
N MET A 69 4.29 14.28 -10.31
CA MET A 69 4.27 12.83 -10.49
C MET A 69 4.08 12.42 -11.95
N GLU A 70 4.68 11.29 -12.36
CA GLU A 70 4.36 10.64 -13.64
C GLU A 70 3.17 9.69 -13.45
N LEU A 71 2.00 10.08 -13.96
CA LEU A 71 0.79 9.26 -13.95
C LEU A 71 0.66 8.50 -15.29
N LYS A 72 0.42 7.19 -15.24
CA LYS A 72 0.29 6.29 -16.39
C LYS A 72 -1.11 5.73 -16.56
#